data_AF-A0A976JKY1-F1
#
_entry.id   AF-A0A976JKY1-F1
#
_cell.length_a   1.000
_cell.length_b   1.000
_cell.length_c   1.000
_cell.angle_alpha   90.00
_cell.angle_beta   90.00
_cell.angle_gamma   90.00
#
_symmetry.space_group_name_H-M   'P 1'
#
loop_
_entity.id
_entity.type
_entity.pdbx_description
1 polymer ?
#
loop_
_entity_poly.entity_id
_entity_poly.type
_entity_poly.pdbx_seq_one_letter_code
_entity_poly.pdbx_strand_id
1 'polypeptide(L)'
;MKKMIFATIFAALSFSAMADQCQLLDKADAERGAQILSQSSVAFDFCEPCGDTAPQKMEIQTVEAVKSNYRDYYEVRVNGRAVDLAYTFDAQGQNVALQTSCSASDVSASIEVQ
;
A
#
# COMPACT_ATOMS: atom_id res chain seq x y z
N MET A 1 -27.60 34.12 -38.50
CA MET A 1 -26.13 34.23 -38.39
C MET A 1 -25.67 33.45 -37.16
N LYS A 2 -24.72 32.53 -37.37
CA LYS A 2 -23.89 31.74 -36.43
C LYS A 2 -24.49 31.29 -35.08
N LYS A 3 -24.84 30.00 -35.01
CA LYS A 3 -25.04 29.22 -33.78
C LYS A 3 -23.70 29.17 -33.02
N MET A 4 -23.62 29.73 -31.81
CA MET A 4 -22.46 29.53 -30.93
C MET A 4 -22.54 28.12 -30.35
N ILE A 5 -21.59 27.27 -30.73
CA ILE A 5 -21.35 25.97 -30.09
C ILE A 5 -20.36 26.24 -28.96
N PHE A 6 -20.82 26.28 -27.71
CA PHE A 6 -19.94 26.24 -26.54
C PHE A 6 -19.45 24.80 -26.38
N ALA A 7 -18.20 24.55 -26.76
CA ALA A 7 -17.52 23.28 -26.52
C ALA A 7 -17.03 23.25 -25.07
N THR A 8 -17.77 22.57 -24.19
CA THR A 8 -17.35 22.28 -22.82
C THR A 8 -16.24 21.23 -22.86
N ILE A 9 -14.98 21.65 -22.71
CA ILE A 9 -13.84 20.75 -22.54
C ILE A 9 -13.96 20.12 -21.15
N PHE A 10 -14.40 18.86 -21.12
CA PHE A 10 -14.43 18.04 -19.91
C PHE A 10 -12.98 17.54 -19.66
N ALA A 11 -12.21 18.30 -18.88
CA ALA A 11 -10.89 17.88 -18.44
C ALA A 11 -11.06 16.73 -17.45
N ALA A 12 -10.89 15.50 -17.93
CA ALA A 12 -10.84 14.31 -17.09
C ALA A 12 -9.59 14.40 -16.20
N LEU A 13 -9.78 14.86 -14.96
CA LEU A 13 -8.80 14.75 -13.89
C LEU A 13 -8.53 13.26 -13.66
N SER A 14 -7.49 12.77 -14.30
CA SER A 14 -6.99 11.41 -14.08
C SER A 14 -6.25 11.43 -12.76
N PHE A 15 -6.94 11.07 -11.67
CA PHE A 15 -6.25 10.73 -10.43
C PHE A 15 -5.40 9.50 -10.75
N SER A 16 -4.07 9.66 -10.74
CA SER A 16 -3.18 8.51 -10.80
C SER A 16 -3.53 7.61 -9.62
N ALA A 17 -4.10 6.45 -9.90
CA ALA A 17 -4.27 5.41 -8.89
C ALA A 17 -2.87 5.01 -8.42
N MET A 18 -2.43 5.56 -7.29
CA MET A 18 -1.13 5.28 -6.65
C MET A 18 -1.16 3.89 -6.01
N ALA A 19 -1.63 2.86 -6.70
CA ALA A 19 -2.02 1.60 -6.05
C ALA A 19 -0.85 0.72 -5.56
N ASP A 20 0.41 1.07 -5.84
CA ASP A 20 1.57 0.22 -5.55
C ASP A 20 2.84 1.05 -5.20
N GLN A 21 2.77 1.90 -4.17
CA GLN A 21 3.90 2.74 -3.76
C GLN A 21 5.07 1.91 -3.21
N CYS A 22 4.78 0.83 -2.48
CA CYS A 22 5.75 0.00 -1.78
C CYS A 22 5.48 -1.51 -1.92
N GLN A 23 4.89 -1.94 -3.04
CA GLN A 23 4.69 -3.36 -3.34
C GLN A 23 5.98 -4.05 -3.82
N LEU A 24 6.81 -3.32 -4.58
CA LEU A 24 8.10 -3.79 -5.11
C LEU A 24 9.24 -3.07 -4.41
N LEU A 25 10.04 -3.82 -3.65
CA LEU A 25 11.05 -3.33 -2.73
C LEU A 25 12.41 -3.91 -3.08
N ASP A 26 13.48 -3.33 -2.52
CA ASP A 26 14.72 -4.09 -2.44
C ASP A 26 14.58 -5.26 -1.44
N LYS A 27 15.55 -6.17 -1.47
CA LYS A 27 15.52 -7.35 -0.61
C LYS A 27 15.46 -7.00 0.88
N ALA A 28 16.23 -6.00 1.31
CA ALA A 28 16.38 -5.66 2.73
C ALA A 28 15.09 -5.06 3.29
N ASP A 29 14.41 -4.22 2.51
CA ASP A 29 13.12 -3.62 2.88
C ASP A 29 11.99 -4.65 2.85
N ALA A 30 11.97 -5.56 1.89
CA ALA A 30 11.00 -6.66 1.88
C ALA A 30 11.20 -7.57 3.11
N GLU A 31 12.44 -7.94 3.45
CA GLU A 31 12.75 -8.76 4.63
C GLU A 31 12.36 -8.03 5.93
N ARG A 32 12.60 -6.71 6.03
CA ARG A 32 12.19 -5.92 7.18
C ARG A 32 10.67 -5.84 7.31
N GLY A 33 9.96 -5.56 6.22
CA GLY A 33 8.49 -5.52 6.21
C GLY A 33 7.89 -6.87 6.63
N ALA A 34 8.42 -7.97 6.07
CA ALA A 34 8.02 -9.31 6.46
C ALA A 34 8.30 -9.61 7.95
N GLN A 35 9.45 -9.16 8.47
CA GLN A 35 9.82 -9.34 9.87
C GLN A 35 8.85 -8.60 10.80
N ILE A 36 8.47 -7.36 10.49
CA ILE A 36 7.50 -6.57 11.27
C ILE A 36 6.15 -7.29 11.31
N LEU A 37 5.63 -7.67 10.13
CA LEU A 37 4.34 -8.33 10.02
C LEU A 37 4.31 -9.72 10.68
N SER A 38 5.45 -10.41 10.75
CA SER A 38 5.56 -11.72 11.42
C SER A 38 5.47 -11.65 12.96
N GLN A 39 5.47 -10.46 13.56
CA GLN A 39 5.41 -10.29 15.03
C GLN A 39 4.00 -10.47 15.59
N SER A 40 2.98 -10.49 14.73
CA SER A 40 1.57 -10.61 15.12
C SER A 40 0.82 -11.54 14.16
N SER A 41 -0.33 -12.03 14.63
CA SER A 41 -1.32 -12.74 13.79
C SER A 41 -2.29 -11.79 13.10
N VAL A 42 -2.12 -10.48 13.27
CA VAL A 42 -3.01 -9.44 12.74
C VAL A 42 -2.20 -8.29 12.19
N ALA A 43 -2.66 -7.76 11.05
CA ALA A 43 -2.29 -6.47 10.47
C ALA A 43 -3.56 -5.79 9.94
N PHE A 44 -3.40 -4.60 9.36
CA PHE A 44 -4.50 -3.87 8.73
C PHE A 44 -4.12 -3.40 7.34
N ASP A 45 -5.07 -3.48 6.42
CA ASP A 45 -5.00 -2.92 5.07
C ASP A 45 -5.81 -1.62 5.03
N PHE A 46 -5.20 -0.54 4.56
CA PHE A 46 -5.86 0.77 4.51
C PHE A 46 -5.19 1.70 3.48
N CYS A 47 -5.87 1.92 2.35
CA CYS A 47 -5.44 2.86 1.32
C CYS A 47 -6.24 4.17 1.37
N GLU A 48 -5.78 5.12 2.18
CA GLU A 48 -6.33 6.49 2.24
C GLU A 48 -6.42 7.18 0.87
N PRO A 49 -5.39 7.18 0.00
CA PRO A 49 -5.48 7.84 -1.30
C PRO A 49 -6.41 7.10 -2.28
N CYS A 50 -6.79 5.85 -2.00
CA CYS A 50 -7.79 5.10 -2.74
C CYS A 50 -9.24 5.46 -2.34
N GLY A 51 -9.42 6.22 -1.26
CA GLY A 51 -10.73 6.57 -0.71
C GLY A 51 -11.29 5.56 0.29
N ASP A 52 -10.46 4.68 0.83
CA ASP A 52 -10.88 3.82 1.94
C ASP A 52 -11.31 4.68 3.13
N THR A 53 -12.41 4.29 3.78
CA THR A 53 -12.96 5.05 4.91
C THR A 53 -12.56 4.46 6.26
N ALA A 54 -12.07 3.23 6.31
CA ALA A 54 -11.65 2.56 7.54
C ALA A 54 -10.65 1.42 7.26
N PRO A 55 -9.70 1.18 8.18
CA PRO A 55 -8.77 0.04 8.09
C PRO A 55 -9.50 -1.30 8.10
N GLN A 56 -9.06 -2.22 7.25
CA GLN A 56 -9.57 -3.57 7.16
C GLN A 56 -8.62 -4.53 7.88
N LYS A 57 -9.13 -5.25 8.88
CA LYS A 57 -8.34 -6.25 9.60
C LYS A 57 -7.93 -7.39 8.68
N MET A 58 -6.64 -7.72 8.69
CA MET A 58 -6.03 -8.82 7.98
C MET A 58 -5.48 -9.85 8.98
N GLU A 59 -6.02 -11.06 8.98
CA GLU A 59 -5.47 -12.17 9.74
C GLU A 59 -4.24 -12.75 9.02
N ILE A 60 -3.14 -12.91 9.74
CA ILE A 60 -1.85 -13.39 9.24
C ILE A 60 -1.67 -14.86 9.60
N GLN A 61 -1.58 -15.71 8.57
CA GLN A 61 -1.22 -17.13 8.68
C GLN A 61 0.23 -17.36 8.21
N THR A 62 0.62 -16.70 7.14
CA THR A 62 1.99 -16.71 6.61
C THR A 62 2.44 -15.33 6.21
N VAL A 63 3.72 -15.04 6.41
CA VAL A 63 4.41 -13.85 5.89
C VAL A 63 5.73 -14.28 5.30
N GLU A 64 6.04 -13.79 4.10
CA GLU A 64 7.25 -14.15 3.39
C GLU A 64 7.73 -12.97 2.52
N ALA A 65 9.04 -12.72 2.54
CA ALA A 65 9.69 -11.85 1.58
C ALA A 65 10.21 -12.71 0.43
N VAL A 66 9.67 -12.52 -0.77
CA VAL A 66 10.01 -13.35 -1.94
C VAL A 66 10.51 -12.49 -3.09
N LYS A 67 11.38 -13.06 -3.93
CA LYS A 67 11.77 -12.38 -5.17
C LYS A 67 10.53 -12.23 -6.05
N SER A 68 10.27 -11.02 -6.52
CA SER A 68 9.15 -10.79 -7.42
C SER A 68 9.45 -11.33 -8.82
N ASN A 69 8.43 -11.43 -9.66
CA ASN A 69 8.61 -11.77 -11.07
C ASN A 69 9.11 -10.57 -11.91
N TYR A 70 9.41 -9.44 -11.28
CA TYR A 70 9.84 -8.21 -11.93
C TYR A 70 11.25 -7.81 -11.51
N ARG A 71 12.21 -8.01 -12.43
CA ARG A 71 13.63 -7.64 -12.25
C ARG A 71 14.22 -8.24 -10.97
N ASP A 72 14.98 -7.44 -10.22
CA ASP A 72 15.62 -7.82 -8.95
C ASP A 72 14.90 -7.25 -7.73
N TYR A 73 13.60 -6.96 -7.87
CA TYR A 73 12.76 -6.54 -6.76
C TYR A 73 12.26 -7.74 -5.96
N TYR A 74 11.86 -7.44 -4.73
CA TYR A 74 11.23 -8.36 -3.79
C TYR A 74 9.87 -7.79 -3.41
N GLU A 75 8.98 -8.66 -2.96
CA GLU A 75 7.65 -8.29 -2.49
C GLU A 75 7.40 -9.02 -1.17
N VAL A 76 6.62 -8.39 -0.30
CA VAL A 76 6.11 -9.03 0.91
C VAL A 76 4.79 -9.69 0.55
N ARG A 77 4.65 -10.96 0.92
CA ARG A 77 3.40 -11.70 0.78
C ARG A 77 2.83 -12.05 2.13
N VAL A 78 1.55 -11.74 2.30
CA VAL A 78 0.76 -12.20 3.44
C VAL A 78 -0.26 -13.20 2.93
N ASN A 79 -0.26 -14.40 3.51
CA ASN A 79 -1.12 -15.51 3.08
C ASN A 79 -1.01 -15.80 1.58
N GLY A 80 0.22 -15.72 1.04
CA GLY A 80 0.52 -15.95 -0.38
C GLY A 80 0.12 -14.82 -1.34
N ARG A 81 -0.44 -13.70 -0.85
CA ARG A 81 -0.79 -12.52 -1.67
C ARG A 81 0.21 -11.40 -1.43
N ALA A 82 0.72 -10.79 -2.50
CA ALA A 82 1.56 -9.61 -2.40
C ALA A 82 0.77 -8.46 -1.76
N VAL A 83 1.41 -7.72 -0.86
CA VAL A 83 0.85 -6.54 -0.19
C VAL A 83 1.68 -5.31 -0.52
N ASP A 84 1.05 -4.14 -0.57
CA ASP A 84 1.74 -2.87 -0.61
C ASP A 84 2.00 -2.38 0.82
N LEU A 85 3.27 -2.25 1.20
CA LEU A 85 3.63 -1.81 2.54
C LEU A 85 3.18 -0.37 2.85
N ALA A 86 2.91 0.46 1.83
CA ALA A 86 2.41 1.82 2.03
C ALA A 86 1.00 1.84 2.61
N TYR A 87 0.23 0.78 2.36
CA TYR A 87 -1.16 0.62 2.80
C TYR A 87 -1.31 -0.46 3.87
N THR A 88 -0.20 -1.04 4.31
CA THR A 88 -0.19 -2.06 5.34
C THR A 88 0.24 -1.45 6.67
N PHE A 89 -0.55 -1.68 7.71
CA PHE A 89 -0.28 -1.27 9.08
C PHE A 89 -0.11 -2.49 9.98
N ASP A 90 0.83 -2.45 10.91
CA ASP A 90 1.03 -3.53 11.87
C ASP A 90 -0.09 -3.60 12.93
N ALA A 91 0.03 -4.56 13.86
CA ALA A 91 -0.97 -4.75 14.91
C ALA A 91 -1.12 -3.55 15.87
N GLN A 92 -0.13 -2.66 15.92
CA GLN A 92 -0.13 -1.42 16.70
C GLN A 92 -0.62 -0.23 15.87
N GLY A 93 -1.07 -0.47 14.64
CA GLY A 93 -1.52 0.56 13.72
C GLY A 93 -0.40 1.42 13.16
N GLN A 94 0.86 0.97 13.18
CA GLN A 94 1.96 1.74 12.57
C GLN A 94 2.14 1.34 11.09
N ASN A 95 2.35 2.32 10.22
CA ASN A 95 2.55 2.08 8.79
C ASN A 95 3.86 1.31 8.57
N VAL A 96 3.79 0.17 7.86
CA VAL A 96 4.95 -0.71 7.69
C VAL A 96 5.97 -0.10 6.73
N ALA A 97 5.56 0.58 5.66
CA ALA A 97 6.49 1.23 4.73
C ALA A 97 7.36 2.28 5.44
N LEU A 98 6.79 3.08 6.35
CA LEU A 98 7.55 4.12 7.08
C LEU A 98 8.54 3.55 8.11
N GLN A 99 8.47 2.25 8.39
CA GLN A 99 9.45 1.52 9.18
C GLN A 99 10.56 0.88 8.32
N THR A 100 10.49 1.06 7.00
CA THR A 100 11.49 0.65 5.99
C THR A 100 12.13 1.87 5.33
N SER A 101 12.98 1.69 4.31
CA SER A 101 13.41 2.81 3.46
C SER A 101 12.45 3.15 2.32
N CYS A 102 11.28 2.51 2.22
CA CYS A 102 10.30 2.87 1.20
C CYS A 102 9.74 4.29 1.43
N SER A 103 9.78 5.12 0.39
CA SER A 103 9.34 6.52 0.44
C SER A 103 7.85 6.65 0.17
N ALA A 104 7.01 6.00 0.99
CA ALA A 104 5.56 6.15 0.90
C ALA A 104 5.13 7.60 1.19
N SER A 105 4.13 8.08 0.46
CA SER A 105 3.57 9.43 0.59
C SER A 105 2.05 9.39 0.55
N ASP A 106 1.43 10.49 1.04
CA ASP A 106 -0.04 10.62 1.12
C ASP A 106 -0.72 9.47 1.89
N VAL A 107 0.01 8.91 2.86
CA VAL A 107 -0.45 7.87 3.80
C VAL A 107 -0.11 8.30 5.23
N SER A 108 -0.96 7.94 6.16
CA SER A 108 -0.80 8.19 7.59
C SER A 108 0.33 7.33 8.15
N ALA A 109 1.11 7.91 9.07
CA ALA A 109 2.17 7.18 9.75
C ALA A 109 1.62 6.15 10.76
N SER A 110 0.44 6.42 11.31
CA SER A 110 -0.27 5.50 12.17
C SER A 110 -1.78 5.67 12.05
N ILE A 111 -2.52 4.62 12.38
CA ILE A 111 -3.99 4.58 12.48
C ILE A 111 -4.42 4.16 13.88
N GLU A 112 -5.65 4.51 14.25
CA GLU A 112 -6.31 3.92 15.42
C GLU A 112 -6.81 2.51 15.06
N VAL A 113 -6.47 1.54 15.90
CA VAL A 113 -6.92 0.15 15.79
C VAL A 113 -7.92 -0.15 16.90
N GLN A 114 -9.03 -0.81 16.56
CA GLN A 114 -10.11 -1.17 17.49
C GLN A 114 -9.97 -2.61 18.01
#